data_AF-K1XX95-F1
#
_entry.id   AF-K1XX95-F1
#
_cell.length_a   1.000
_cell.length_b   1.000
_cell.length_c   1.000
_cell.angle_alpha   90.00
_cell.angle_beta   90.00
_cell.angle_gamma   90.00
#
_symmetry.space_group_name_H-M   'P 1'
#
loop_
_entity.id
_entity.type
_entity.pdbx_description
1 polymer ?
#
loop_
_entity_poly.entity_id
_entity_poly.type
_entity_poly.pdbx_seq_one_letter_code
_entity_poly.pdbx_strand_id
1 'polypeptide(L)' 'WDLRAGVAMIIAGLIATGETYITNVEYIERGYEDIIGKIARLGAVIEKVDGM' A
#
# COMPACT_ATOMS: atom_id res chain seq x y z
N TRP A 1 11.10 4.11 -4.93
CA TRP A 1 12.02 5.12 -4.40
C TRP A 1 11.43 5.65 -3.10
N ASP A 2 12.16 5.51 -1.99
CA ASP A 2 11.74 5.71 -0.58
C ASP A 2 10.71 4.72 0.00
N LEU A 3 11.13 3.98 1.05
CA LEU A 3 10.32 2.98 1.74
C LEU A 3 9.20 3.60 2.61
N ARG A 4 9.47 4.75 3.24
CA ARG A 4 8.55 5.42 4.17
C ARG A 4 7.52 6.25 3.42
N ALA A 5 7.94 6.89 2.31
CA ALA A 5 7.02 7.59 1.42
C ALA A 5 5.96 6.65 0.85
N GLY A 6 6.33 5.39 0.56
CA GLY A 6 5.40 4.36 0.14
C GLY A 6 4.25 4.12 1.12
N VAL A 7 4.56 3.96 2.41
CA VAL A 7 3.51 3.77 3.43
C VAL A 7 2.69 5.04 3.64
N ALA A 8 3.29 6.22 3.53
CA ALA A 8 2.53 7.47 3.56
C ALA A 8 1.49 7.54 2.44
N MET A 9 1.82 7.07 1.22
CA MET A 9 0.86 6.97 0.11
C MET A 9 -0.26 5.97 0.39
N ILE A 10 0.03 4.83 1.03
CA ILE A 10 -1.00 3.86 1.45
C ILE A 10 -1.98 4.54 2.41
N ILE A 11 -1.47 5.24 3.43
CA ILE A 11 -2.31 5.94 4.41
C ILE A 11 -3.16 7.02 3.72
N ALA A 12 -2.59 7.78 2.78
CA ALA A 12 -3.33 8.76 2.01
C ALA A 12 -4.45 8.12 1.18
N GLY A 13 -4.18 6.97 0.54
CA GLY A 13 -5.17 6.22 -0.23
C GLY A 13 -6.32 5.67 0.61
N LEU A 14 -6.06 5.29 1.87
CA LEU A 14 -7.11 4.84 2.80
C LEU A 14 -8.07 5.96 3.23
N ILE A 15 -7.65 7.23 3.14
CA ILE A 15 -8.46 8.40 3.48
C ILE A 15 -9.13 8.99 2.22
N ALA A 16 -8.55 8.75 1.04
CA ALA A 16 -9.06 9.27 -0.22
C ALA A 16 -10.47 8.73 -0.55
N THR A 17 -11.27 9.56 -1.21
CA THR A 17 -12.56 9.14 -1.74
C THR A 17 -12.38 8.39 -3.06
N GLY A 18 -13.02 7.23 -3.22
CA GLY A 18 -12.93 6.41 -4.42
C GLY A 18 -11.83 5.35 -4.31
N GLU A 19 -11.20 5.02 -5.44
CA GLU A 19 -10.16 3.99 -5.52
C GLU A 19 -8.79 4.62 -5.73
N THR A 20 -7.78 4.14 -5.00
CA THR A 20 -6.40 4.58 -5.12
C THR A 20 -5.53 3.44 -5.64
N TYR A 21 -4.84 3.67 -6.75
CA TYR A 21 -3.86 2.73 -7.30
C TYR A 21 -2.45 3.23 -7.01
N ILE A 22 -1.64 2.40 -6.35
CA ILE A 22 -0.23 2.68 -6.06
C ILE A 22 0.61 1.70 -6.87
N THR A 23 1.50 2.23 -7.70
CA THR A 23 2.43 1.44 -8.52
C THR A 23 3.81 1.35 -7.88
N ASN A 24 4.64 0.45 -8.40
CA ASN A 24 6.01 0.23 -7.93
C ASN A 24 6.09 -0.16 -6.43
N VAL A 25 5.18 -1.06 -6.01
CA VAL A 25 5.02 -1.49 -4.61
C VAL A 25 6.26 -2.23 -4.08
N GLU A 26 7.10 -2.78 -4.96
CA GLU A 26 8.36 -3.44 -4.61
C GLU A 26 9.33 -2.53 -3.82
N TYR A 27 9.24 -1.20 -3.99
CA TYR A 27 10.02 -0.28 -3.17
C TYR A 27 9.53 -0.17 -1.73
N ILE A 28 8.24 -0.39 -1.49
CA ILE A 28 7.60 -0.38 -0.17
C ILE A 28 7.93 -1.67 0.57
N GLU A 29 7.82 -2.81 -0.12
CA GLU A 29 8.05 -4.15 0.45
C GLU A 29 9.48 -4.34 0.96
N ARG A 30 10.46 -3.61 0.39
CA ARG A 30 11.85 -3.60 0.89
C ARG A 30 11.98 -3.08 2.33
N GLY A 31 11.06 -2.24 2.79
CA GLY A 31 11.09 -1.65 4.13
C GLY A 31 10.07 -2.22 5.09
N TYR A 32 9.09 -2.99 4.59
CA TYR A 32 7.99 -3.49 5.38
C TYR A 32 7.59 -4.90 4.92
N GLU A 33 7.84 -5.88 5.77
CA GLU A 33 7.36 -7.24 5.59
C GLU A 33 5.83 -7.29 5.72
N ASP A 34 5.15 -7.87 4.72
CA ASP A 34 3.70 -8.10 4.69
C ASP A 34 2.88 -6.85 5.05
N ILE A 35 3.26 -5.66 4.55
CA ILE A 35 2.55 -4.42 4.89
C ILE A 35 1.08 -4.45 4.46
N ILE A 36 0.80 -5.01 3.29
CA ILE A 36 -0.55 -5.13 2.74
C ILE A 36 -1.40 -6.05 3.62
N GLY A 37 -0.90 -7.25 3.94
CA GLY A 37 -1.62 -8.18 4.81
C GLY A 37 -1.80 -7.64 6.23
N LYS A 38 -0.80 -6.94 6.79
CA LYS A 38 -0.90 -6.29 8.10
C LYS A 38 -2.01 -5.23 8.12
N ILE A 39 -2.07 -4.38 7.10
CA ILE A 39 -3.08 -3.32 7.02
C ILE A 39 -4.47 -3.91 6.73
N ALA A 40 -4.58 -4.93 5.88
CA ALA A 40 -5.83 -5.65 5.63
C ALA A 40 -6.38 -6.32 6.90
N ARG A 41 -5.51 -6.92 7.74
CA ARG A 41 -5.91 -7.48 9.05
C ARG A 41 -6.44 -6.46 10.05
N LEU A 42 -6.15 -5.17 9.83
CA LEU A 42 -6.71 -4.06 10.62
C LEU A 42 -8.07 -3.55 10.07
N GLY A 43 -8.60 -4.18 9.02
CA GLY A 43 -9.90 -3.86 8.44
C GLY A 43 -9.85 -2.94 7.22
N ALA A 44 -8.67 -2.63 6.70
CA ALA A 44 -8.54 -1.86 5.46
C ALA A 44 -8.98 -2.68 4.24
N VAL A 45 -9.69 -2.05 3.31
CA VAL A 45 -9.98 -2.60 1.98
C VAL A 45 -8.79 -2.28 1.08
N ILE A 46 -7.86 -3.21 0.98
CA ILE A 46 -6.63 -3.09 0.19
C ILE A 46 -6.19 -4.47 -0.30
N GLU A 47 -5.70 -4.53 -1.54
CA GLU A 47 -5.14 -5.74 -2.12
C GLU A 47 -3.94 -5.41 -3.00
N LYS A 48 -3.03 -6.38 -3.14
CA LYS A 48 -1.99 -6.33 -4.17
C LYS A 48 -2.57 -6.92 -5.44
N VAL A 49 -2.67 -6.11 -6.48
CA VAL A 49 -3.03 -6.58 -7.81
C VAL A 49 -1.76 -6.75 -8.63
N ASP A 50 -1.61 -7.88 -9.31
CA ASP A 50 -0.58 -8.02 -10.33
C ASP A 50 -0.98 -7.15 -11.53
N GLY A 51 -0.14 -6.17 -11.85
CA GLY A 51 -0.34 -5.31 -13.01
C GLY A 51 -0.09 -6.07 -14.32
N MET A 52 -0.87 -5.76 -15.34
CA MET A 52 -0.66 -6.16 -16.74
C MET A 52 0.61 -5.55 -17.34
#